data_AF-A0A352IPP4-F1
#
_entry.id   AF-A0A352IPP4-F1
#
_cell.length_a   1.000
_cell.length_b   1.000
_cell.length_c   1.000
_cell.angle_alpha   90.00
_cell.angle_beta   90.00
_cell.angle_gamma   90.00
#
_symmetry.space_group_name_H-M   'P 1'
#
loop_
_entity.id
_entity.type
_entity.pdbx_description
1 polymer ?
#
loop_
_entity_poly.entity_id
_entity_poly.type
_entity_poly.pdbx_seq_one_letter_code
_entity_poly.pdbx_strand_id
1 'polypeptide(L)'
;ASVATARASLAEATQLLEESTLRAPFSGRVEALLVERDEFVAAGQPVMRLSSPEGREVEVRVPAYLLDHVELEQTLPVWSVQDRSRPAQSGSVVEIAQASAIRGELHPVLVSLPVNTLEPGQPVEVGITPVRESAITVPLLSVIRNAEGVSVFRVRDNVASRVEVE
;
A
#
# COMPACT_ATOMS: atom_id res chain seq x y z
N ALA A 1 11.52 -50.67 -26.19
CA ALA A 1 10.76 -50.43 -24.95
C ALA A 1 11.69 -50.22 -23.74
N SER A 2 12.51 -51.21 -23.34
CA SER A 2 13.35 -51.15 -22.12
C SER A 2 14.29 -49.94 -22.01
N VAL A 3 15.01 -49.58 -23.09
CA VAL A 3 15.94 -48.42 -23.07
C VAL A 3 15.20 -47.09 -22.87
N ALA A 4 14.00 -46.94 -23.43
CA ALA A 4 13.21 -45.73 -23.27
C ALA A 4 12.71 -45.58 -21.82
N THR A 5 12.23 -46.68 -21.21
CA THR A 5 11.83 -46.71 -19.80
C THR A 5 13.01 -46.40 -18.87
N ALA A 6 14.17 -47.03 -19.09
CA ALA A 6 15.36 -46.78 -18.28
C ALA A 6 15.84 -45.32 -18.36
N ARG A 7 15.76 -44.70 -19.55
CA ARG A 7 16.08 -43.28 -19.73
C ARG A 7 15.09 -42.36 -19.03
N ALA A 8 13.80 -42.68 -19.07
CA ALA A 8 12.78 -41.91 -18.35
C ALA A 8 13.01 -41.95 -16.83
N SER A 9 13.29 -43.13 -16.27
CA SER A 9 13.59 -43.27 -14.83
C SER A 9 14.87 -42.55 -14.42
N LEU A 10 15.91 -42.53 -15.27
CA LEU A 10 17.13 -41.76 -15.00
C LEU A 10 16.85 -40.25 -14.99
N ALA A 11 16.05 -39.76 -15.95
CA ALA A 11 15.69 -38.35 -16.02
C ALA A 11 14.87 -37.92 -14.80
N GLU A 12 13.91 -38.73 -14.38
CA GLU A 12 13.11 -38.50 -13.16
C GLU A 12 13.98 -38.47 -11.90
N ALA A 13 14.87 -39.45 -11.72
CA ALA A 13 15.76 -39.49 -10.56
C ALA A 13 16.75 -38.30 -10.54
N THR A 14 17.18 -37.83 -11.71
CA THR A 14 18.07 -36.67 -11.84
C THR A 14 17.32 -35.38 -11.48
N GLN A 15 16.09 -35.22 -11.96
CA GLN A 15 15.22 -34.09 -11.62
C GLN A 15 14.98 -34.02 -10.10
N LEU A 16 14.62 -35.13 -9.46
CA LEU A 16 14.42 -35.20 -8.01
C LEU A 16 15.68 -34.86 -7.21
N LEU A 17 16.86 -35.25 -7.72
CA LEU A 17 18.13 -34.90 -7.10
C LEU A 17 18.42 -33.40 -7.23
N GLU A 18 18.14 -32.78 -8.38
CA GLU A 18 18.28 -31.33 -8.56
C GLU A 18 17.33 -30.54 -7.65
N GLU A 19 16.09 -31.00 -7.49
CA GLU A 19 15.08 -30.40 -6.61
C GLU A 19 15.41 -30.54 -5.11
N SER A 20 16.29 -31.47 -4.73
CA SER A 20 16.78 -31.58 -3.34
C SER A 20 17.61 -30.37 -2.89
N THR A 21 18.16 -29.60 -3.84
CA THR A 21 18.89 -28.37 -3.55
C THR A 21 18.01 -27.16 -3.80
N LEU A 22 17.40 -26.64 -2.73
CA LEU A 22 16.58 -25.44 -2.83
C LEU A 22 17.45 -24.21 -3.06
N ARG A 23 17.24 -23.53 -4.19
CA ARG A 23 17.92 -22.28 -4.56
C ARG A 23 16.98 -21.10 -4.40
N ALA A 24 17.53 -19.95 -4.00
CA ALA A 24 16.76 -18.72 -3.98
C ALA A 24 16.37 -18.32 -5.43
N PRO A 25 15.08 -18.03 -5.70
CA PRO A 25 14.63 -17.67 -7.05
C PRO A 25 15.11 -16.28 -7.50
N PHE A 26 15.53 -15.43 -6.56
CA PHE A 26 16.08 -14.10 -6.81
C PHE A 26 17.06 -13.70 -5.70
N SER A 27 17.84 -12.66 -5.93
CA SER A 27 18.74 -12.09 -4.91
C SER A 27 17.96 -11.32 -3.86
N GLY A 28 18.14 -11.65 -2.58
CA GLY A 28 17.54 -10.86 -1.52
C GLY A 28 17.93 -11.23 -0.11
N ARG A 29 17.10 -10.85 0.85
CA ARG A 29 17.33 -11.06 2.27
C ARG A 29 16.48 -12.22 2.77
N VAL A 30 17.09 -13.11 3.55
CA VAL A 30 16.36 -14.14 4.30
C VAL A 30 15.68 -13.47 5.49
N GLU A 31 14.35 -13.49 5.51
CA GLU A 31 13.55 -12.94 6.61
C GLU A 31 13.35 -13.95 7.72
N ALA A 32 13.10 -15.20 7.35
CA ALA A 32 12.89 -16.29 8.27
C ALA A 32 13.21 -17.62 7.60
N LEU A 33 13.84 -18.52 8.35
CA LEU A 33 13.83 -19.95 8.08
C LEU A 33 12.61 -20.53 8.80
N LEU A 34 11.78 -21.26 8.06
CA LEU A 34 10.52 -21.83 8.56
C LEU A 34 10.66 -23.30 8.94
N VAL A 35 11.88 -23.83 8.82
CA VAL A 35 12.26 -25.20 9.14
C VAL A 35 13.59 -25.19 9.89
N GLU A 36 13.79 -26.21 10.71
CA GLU A 36 15.04 -26.42 11.43
C GLU A 36 15.99 -27.34 10.67
N ARG A 37 17.23 -27.38 11.15
CA ARG A 37 18.22 -28.32 10.63
C ARG A 37 17.75 -29.75 10.92
N ASP A 38 17.93 -30.63 9.93
CA ASP A 38 17.57 -32.05 9.99
C ASP A 38 16.04 -32.31 10.07
N GLU A 39 15.21 -31.29 9.85
CA GLU A 39 13.77 -31.44 9.71
C GLU A 39 13.39 -32.04 8.34
N PHE A 40 12.38 -32.91 8.32
CA PHE A 40 11.83 -33.46 7.09
C PHE A 40 10.85 -32.46 6.44
N VAL A 41 11.04 -32.17 5.15
CA VAL A 41 10.22 -31.21 4.39
C VAL A 41 9.46 -31.94 3.30
N ALA A 42 8.13 -31.75 3.27
CA ALA A 42 7.28 -32.29 2.21
C ALA A 42 7.30 -31.42 0.94
N ALA A 43 6.96 -32.00 -0.21
CA ALA A 43 6.82 -31.25 -1.46
C ALA A 43 5.79 -30.11 -1.31
N GLY A 44 6.19 -28.90 -1.70
CA GLY A 44 5.36 -27.69 -1.59
C GLY A 44 5.31 -27.06 -0.20
N GLN A 45 5.96 -27.66 0.83
CA GLN A 45 6.08 -27.05 2.14
C GLN A 45 7.01 -25.82 2.08
N PRO A 46 6.58 -24.64 2.56
CA PRO A 46 7.44 -23.47 2.64
C PRO A 46 8.60 -23.67 3.63
N VAL A 47 9.84 -23.45 3.19
CA VAL A 47 11.05 -23.61 4.03
C VAL A 47 11.68 -22.30 4.47
N MET A 48 11.47 -21.23 3.72
CA MET A 48 12.15 -19.95 3.90
C MET A 48 11.29 -18.83 3.35
N ARG A 49 11.33 -17.68 4.02
CA ARG A 49 10.77 -16.43 3.51
C ARG A 49 11.89 -15.50 3.09
N LEU A 50 11.79 -14.98 1.88
CA LEU A 50 12.74 -14.08 1.26
C LEU A 50 12.06 -12.74 0.97
N SER A 51 12.77 -11.64 1.18
CA SER A 51 12.39 -10.32 0.65
C SER A 51 13.39 -9.81 -0.36
N SER A 52 12.86 -9.14 -1.40
CA SER A 52 13.67 -8.45 -2.38
C SER A 52 14.16 -7.11 -1.79
N PRO A 53 15.44 -6.73 -2.02
CA PRO A 53 15.93 -5.40 -1.74
C PRO A 53 15.55 -4.41 -2.85
N GLU A 54 15.09 -4.92 -4.00
CA GLU A 54 14.74 -4.13 -5.16
C GLU A 54 13.30 -3.64 -5.04
N GLY A 55 13.15 -2.32 -4.97
CA GLY A 55 11.85 -1.68 -4.79
C GLY A 55 11.32 -1.77 -3.37
N ARG A 56 10.54 -0.77 -2.98
CA ARG A 56 9.75 -0.81 -1.74
C ARG A 56 8.35 -0.37 -2.10
N GLU A 57 7.38 -0.98 -1.44
CA GLU A 57 5.98 -0.70 -1.72
C GLU A 57 5.23 -0.43 -0.42
N VAL A 58 4.23 0.43 -0.53
CA VAL A 58 3.30 0.75 0.55
C VAL A 58 1.91 0.38 0.07
N GLU A 59 1.30 -0.58 0.76
CA GLU A 59 -0.13 -0.84 0.61
C GLU A 59 -0.90 0.11 1.54
N VAL A 60 -1.78 0.92 0.97
CA VAL A 60 -2.71 1.77 1.72
C VAL A 60 -4.14 1.39 1.39
N ARG A 61 -5.01 1.40 2.40
CA ARG A 61 -6.43 1.08 2.26
C ARG A 61 -7.26 2.35 2.17
N VAL A 62 -7.84 2.58 1.00
CA VAL A 62 -8.48 3.85 0.63
C VAL A 62 -10.01 3.66 0.49
N PRO A 63 -10.84 4.47 1.15
CA PRO A 63 -12.28 4.46 0.91
C PRO A 63 -12.62 4.81 -0.54
N ALA A 64 -13.71 4.24 -1.07
CA ALA A 64 -14.13 4.44 -2.46
C ALA A 64 -14.24 5.92 -2.89
N TYR A 65 -14.76 6.80 -2.02
CA TYR A 65 -14.93 8.23 -2.34
C TYR A 65 -13.61 9.01 -2.49
N LEU A 66 -12.48 8.45 -2.03
CA LEU A 66 -11.15 9.04 -2.24
C LEU A 66 -10.46 8.50 -3.49
N LEU A 67 -10.92 7.37 -4.06
CA LEU A 67 -10.30 6.79 -5.26
C LEU A 67 -10.48 7.66 -6.50
N ASP A 68 -11.54 8.46 -6.56
CA ASP A 68 -11.73 9.45 -7.64
C ASP A 68 -10.61 10.50 -7.69
N HIS A 69 -9.75 10.55 -6.67
CA HIS A 69 -8.60 11.45 -6.57
C HIS A 69 -7.25 10.71 -6.67
N VAL A 70 -7.28 9.41 -6.98
CA VAL A 70 -6.11 8.56 -7.10
C VAL A 70 -6.02 7.99 -8.51
N GLU A 71 -4.91 8.25 -9.19
CA GLU A 71 -4.65 7.76 -10.54
C GLU A 71 -3.39 6.89 -10.57
N LEU A 72 -3.32 5.96 -11.52
CA LEU A 72 -2.08 5.24 -11.80
C LEU A 72 -0.97 6.24 -12.17
N GLU A 73 0.27 5.93 -11.77
CA GLU A 73 1.46 6.79 -11.97
C GLU A 73 1.41 8.14 -11.23
N GLN A 74 0.35 8.42 -10.47
CA GLN A 74 0.26 9.63 -9.66
C GLN A 74 1.34 9.60 -8.57
N THR A 75 2.05 10.72 -8.43
CA THR A 75 3.02 10.90 -7.35
C THR A 75 2.31 11.35 -6.08
N LEU A 76 2.44 10.56 -5.02
CA LEU A 76 1.89 10.83 -3.70
C LEU A 76 3.02 11.02 -2.67
N PRO A 77 2.91 12.01 -1.77
CA PRO A 77 3.83 12.14 -0.65
C PRO A 77 3.58 11.05 0.39
N VAL A 78 4.65 10.43 0.88
CA VAL A 78 4.63 9.39 1.91
C VAL A 78 5.50 9.80 3.09
N TRP A 79 4.95 9.83 4.29
CA TRP A 79 5.65 10.18 5.52
C TRP A 79 5.82 8.99 6.45
N SER A 80 6.93 8.96 7.18
CA SER A 80 7.03 8.10 8.35
C SER A 80 6.11 8.63 9.45
N VAL A 81 5.32 7.75 10.06
CA VAL A 81 4.51 8.10 11.23
C VAL A 81 5.40 8.26 12.47
N GLN A 82 6.51 7.52 12.54
CA GLN A 82 7.43 7.53 13.68
C GLN A 82 8.31 8.79 13.72
N ASP A 83 8.64 9.34 12.56
CA ASP A 83 9.51 10.52 12.44
C ASP A 83 8.95 11.51 11.42
N ARG A 84 8.05 12.37 11.91
CA ARG A 84 7.43 13.48 11.15
C ARG A 84 8.39 14.62 10.85
N SER A 85 9.63 14.61 11.36
CA SER A 85 10.62 15.64 11.08
C SER A 85 11.30 15.46 9.72
N ARG A 86 11.27 14.22 9.19
CA ARG A 86 11.82 13.92 7.87
C ARG A 86 10.90 14.40 6.75
N PRO A 87 11.47 14.80 5.61
CA PRO A 87 10.68 15.16 4.44
C PRO A 87 9.89 13.96 3.91
N ALA A 88 8.76 14.27 3.26
CA ALA A 88 7.98 13.27 2.53
C ALA A 88 8.84 12.59 1.47
N GLN A 89 8.66 11.29 1.32
CA GLN A 89 9.19 10.53 0.19
C GLN A 89 8.18 10.61 -0.96
N SER A 90 8.66 10.77 -2.18
CA SER A 90 7.79 10.74 -3.37
C SER A 90 7.58 9.29 -3.76
N GLY A 91 6.35 8.81 -3.62
CA GLY A 91 5.94 7.49 -4.09
C GLY A 91 5.07 7.59 -5.33
N SER A 92 5.09 6.56 -6.18
CA SER A 92 4.25 6.47 -7.39
C SER A 92 3.22 5.39 -7.22
N VAL A 93 1.95 5.70 -7.49
CA VAL A 93 0.88 4.70 -7.53
C VAL A 93 1.16 3.71 -8.66
N VAL A 94 1.25 2.42 -8.34
CA VAL A 94 1.51 1.34 -9.31
C VAL A 94 0.31 0.42 -9.47
N GLU A 95 -0.55 0.35 -8.47
CA GLU A 95 -1.76 -0.48 -8.51
C GLU A 95 -2.90 0.16 -7.73
N ILE A 96 -4.11 0.05 -8.28
CA ILE A 96 -5.37 0.37 -7.61
C ILE A 96 -6.24 -0.89 -7.71
N ALA A 97 -6.32 -1.65 -6.63
CA ALA A 97 -7.07 -2.89 -6.62
C ALA A 97 -8.57 -2.62 -6.51
N GLN A 98 -9.36 -3.47 -7.16
CA GLN A 98 -10.81 -3.46 -6.99
C GLN A 98 -11.14 -4.07 -5.62
N ALA A 99 -11.92 -3.37 -4.80
CA ALA A 99 -12.51 -3.97 -3.61
C ALA A 99 -13.54 -5.04 -4.03
N SER A 100 -13.79 -5.99 -3.15
CA SER A 100 -14.79 -7.02 -3.36
C SER A 100 -16.20 -6.39 -3.42
N ALA A 101 -17.22 -7.19 -3.73
CA ALA A 101 -18.62 -6.72 -3.85
C ALA A 101 -19.26 -6.24 -2.51
N ILE A 102 -18.46 -6.08 -1.45
CA ILE A 102 -18.93 -5.74 -0.11
C ILE A 102 -18.95 -4.21 0.02
N ARG A 103 -20.14 -3.67 0.29
CA ARG A 103 -20.33 -2.24 0.53
C ARG A 103 -19.50 -1.77 1.74
N GLY A 104 -18.74 -0.70 1.55
CA GLY A 104 -17.97 -0.05 2.62
C GLY A 104 -16.56 -0.62 2.82
N GLU A 105 -16.13 -1.53 1.95
CA GLU A 105 -14.76 -2.01 1.95
C GLU A 105 -13.77 -0.92 1.50
N LEU A 106 -12.55 -1.00 2.02
CA LEU A 106 -11.45 -0.13 1.62
C LEU A 106 -10.70 -0.79 0.47
N HIS A 107 -10.38 -0.01 -0.55
CA HIS A 107 -9.65 -0.46 -1.71
C HIS A 107 -8.14 -0.42 -1.45
N PRO A 108 -7.42 -1.52 -1.66
CA PRO A 108 -5.96 -1.51 -1.62
C PRO A 108 -5.41 -0.66 -2.77
N VAL A 109 -4.50 0.25 -2.44
CA VAL A 109 -3.70 1.02 -3.39
C VAL A 109 -2.24 0.78 -3.06
N LEU A 110 -1.46 0.41 -4.08
CA LEU A 110 -0.04 0.13 -3.95
C LEU A 110 0.77 1.31 -4.45
N VAL A 111 1.66 1.82 -3.60
CA VAL A 111 2.54 2.95 -3.90
C VAL A 111 3.98 2.47 -3.85
N SER A 112 4.66 2.51 -5.00
CA SER A 112 6.09 2.23 -5.08
C SER A 112 6.90 3.39 -4.52
N LEU A 113 8.00 3.08 -3.86
CA LEU A 113 8.94 4.02 -3.27
C LEU A 113 10.35 3.79 -3.82
N PRO A 114 11.18 4.84 -3.89
CA PRO A 114 12.58 4.70 -4.19
C PRO A 114 13.28 3.80 -3.16
N VAL A 115 14.29 3.07 -3.61
CA VAL A 115 15.17 2.28 -2.74
C VAL A 115 15.86 3.18 -1.69
N ASN A 116 16.08 2.64 -0.48
CA ASN A 116 16.74 3.32 0.64
C ASN A 116 15.98 4.51 1.27
N THR A 117 14.66 4.54 1.17
CA THR A 117 13.82 5.61 1.74
C THR A 117 13.23 5.25 3.12
N LEU A 118 12.26 4.33 3.16
CA LEU A 118 11.52 3.89 4.35
C LEU A 118 11.64 2.38 4.54
N GLU A 119 11.94 1.89 5.74
CA GLU A 119 12.15 0.46 5.99
C GLU A 119 10.84 -0.34 5.96
N PRO A 120 10.87 -1.60 5.45
CA PRO A 120 9.71 -2.49 5.54
C PRO A 120 9.20 -2.64 6.98
N GLY A 121 7.88 -2.67 7.13
CA GLY A 121 7.22 -2.78 8.44
C GLY A 121 7.11 -1.47 9.22
N GLN A 122 7.68 -0.37 8.75
CA GLN A 122 7.44 0.94 9.36
C GLN A 122 6.01 1.44 9.06
N PRO A 123 5.30 2.00 10.05
CA PRO A 123 4.03 2.66 9.80
C PRO A 123 4.25 3.96 9.04
N VAL A 124 3.48 4.17 7.98
CA VAL A 124 3.58 5.31 7.06
C VAL A 124 2.22 5.95 6.85
N GLU A 125 2.22 7.22 6.46
CA GLU A 125 1.03 7.97 6.04
C GLU A 125 1.20 8.38 4.58
N VAL A 126 0.19 8.12 3.75
CA VAL A 126 0.16 8.51 2.34
C VAL A 126 -0.79 9.68 2.16
N GLY A 127 -0.31 10.78 1.60
CA GLY A 127 -1.11 12.00 1.40
C GLY A 127 -1.90 11.95 0.10
N ILE A 128 -3.16 11.55 0.18
CA ILE A 128 -4.11 11.70 -0.94
C ILE A 128 -4.78 13.06 -0.78
N THR A 129 -4.52 13.98 -1.72
CA THR A 129 -5.11 15.32 -1.69
C THR A 129 -6.27 15.37 -2.68
N PRO A 130 -7.53 15.47 -2.21
CA PRO A 130 -8.66 15.67 -3.10
C PRO A 130 -8.50 16.97 -3.90
N VAL A 131 -8.84 16.92 -5.19
CA VAL A 131 -8.96 18.12 -6.01
C VAL A 131 -10.13 18.92 -5.44
N ARG A 132 -9.82 20.02 -4.75
CA ARG A 132 -10.84 20.94 -4.24
C ARG A 132 -11.21 21.92 -5.35
N GLU A 133 -12.50 22.07 -5.59
CA GLU A 133 -12.99 23.25 -6.30
C GLU A 133 -12.62 24.52 -5.51
N SER A 134 -12.39 25.62 -6.22
CA SER A 134 -12.07 26.90 -5.57
C SER A 134 -13.26 27.34 -4.72
N ALA A 135 -13.09 27.33 -3.40
CA ALA A 135 -14.15 27.66 -2.44
C ALA A 135 -13.69 28.76 -1.48
N ILE A 136 -14.64 29.57 -1.02
CA ILE A 136 -14.41 30.54 0.05
C ILE A 136 -14.32 29.79 1.37
N THR A 137 -13.17 29.85 2.03
CA THR A 137 -12.97 29.24 3.36
C THR A 137 -13.13 30.28 4.46
N VAL A 138 -13.83 29.91 5.53
CA VAL A 138 -13.91 30.69 6.78
C VAL A 138 -13.38 29.87 7.96
N PRO A 139 -12.86 30.50 9.03
CA PRO A 139 -12.49 29.78 10.24
C PRO A 139 -13.69 29.03 10.83
N LEU A 140 -13.48 27.83 11.35
CA LEU A 140 -14.55 27.02 11.94
C LEU A 140 -15.27 27.75 13.09
N LEU A 141 -14.54 28.57 13.85
CA LEU A 141 -15.09 29.39 14.94
C LEU A 141 -16.07 30.48 14.47
N SER A 142 -16.06 30.82 13.18
CA SER A 142 -17.00 31.76 12.58
C SER A 142 -18.33 31.11 12.15
N VAL A 143 -18.41 29.77 12.20
CA VAL A 143 -19.57 29.00 11.78
C VAL A 143 -20.47 28.72 12.99
N ILE A 144 -21.75 29.08 12.87
CA ILE A 144 -22.77 28.85 13.88
C ILE A 144 -23.72 27.78 13.37
N ARG A 145 -23.88 26.71 14.15
CA ARG A 145 -24.81 25.61 13.87
C ARG A 145 -25.89 25.60 14.94
N ASN A 146 -27.14 25.75 14.53
CA ASN A 146 -28.31 25.68 15.40
C ASN A 146 -29.43 24.85 14.72
N ALA A 147 -30.62 24.82 15.33
CA ALA A 147 -31.76 24.08 14.78
C ALA A 147 -32.28 24.61 13.43
N GLU A 148 -31.90 25.83 13.05
CA GLU A 148 -32.33 26.49 11.80
C GLU A 148 -31.37 26.22 10.64
N GLY A 149 -30.14 25.77 10.91
CA GLY A 149 -29.16 25.45 9.88
C GLY A 149 -27.73 25.84 10.25
N VAL A 150 -26.89 26.02 9.22
CA VAL A 150 -25.50 26.47 9.34
C VAL A 150 -25.40 27.88 8.79
N SER A 151 -24.81 28.79 9.56
CA SER A 151 -24.70 30.19 9.16
C SER A 151 -23.40 30.83 9.65
N VAL A 152 -23.04 31.95 9.02
CA VAL A 152 -21.93 32.83 9.42
C VAL A 152 -22.44 34.26 9.55
N PHE A 153 -21.72 35.11 10.29
CA PHE A 153 -21.96 36.55 10.29
C PHE A 153 -21.00 37.25 9.32
N ARG A 154 -21.55 37.88 8.29
CA ARG A 154 -20.81 38.75 7.37
C ARG A 154 -20.96 40.20 7.81
N VAL A 155 -19.84 40.88 8.06
CA VAL A 155 -19.82 42.30 8.42
C VAL A 155 -19.56 43.16 7.18
N ARG A 156 -20.42 44.14 6.93
CA ARG A 156 -20.23 45.20 5.93
C ARG A 156 -20.72 46.52 6.53
N ASP A 157 -19.96 47.60 6.30
CA ASP A 157 -20.30 48.94 6.79
C ASP A 157 -20.62 48.98 8.31
N ASN A 158 -19.83 48.22 9.08
CA ASN A 158 -20.00 48.05 10.52
C ASN A 158 -21.33 47.41 10.97
N VAL A 159 -22.03 46.72 10.05
CA VAL A 159 -23.27 45.98 10.31
C VAL A 159 -23.04 44.49 10.09
N ALA A 160 -23.38 43.66 11.08
CA ALA A 160 -23.33 42.22 10.99
C ALA A 160 -24.64 41.67 10.42
N SER A 161 -24.55 40.85 9.37
CA SER A 161 -25.67 40.15 8.75
C SER A 161 -25.46 38.64 8.81
N ARG A 162 -26.48 37.89 9.23
CA ARG A 162 -26.45 36.42 9.19
C ARG A 162 -26.59 35.97 7.75
N VAL A 163 -25.71 35.07 7.30
CA VAL A 163 -25.70 34.48 5.97
C VAL A 163 -25.66 32.97 6.13
N GLU A 164 -26.61 32.27 5.52
CA GLU A 164 -26.64 30.81 5.50
C GLU A 164 -25.54 30.27 4.57
N VAL A 165 -24.95 29.14 4.97
CA VAL A 165 -23.86 28.48 4.24
C VAL A 165 -24.10 26.97 4.23
N GLU A 166 -23.62 26.30 3.19
CA GLU A 166 -23.68 24.84 3.00
C GLU A 166 -22.27 24.24 3.00
#